data_AF-A0A4R6R1X7-F1
#
_entry.id   AF-A0A4R6R1X7-F1
#
_cell.length_a   1.000
_cell.length_b   1.000
_cell.length_c   1.000
_cell.angle_alpha   90.00
_cell.angle_beta   90.00
_cell.angle_gamma   90.00
#
_symmetry.space_group_name_H-M   'P 1'
#
loop_
_entity.id
_entity.type
_entity.pdbx_description
1 polymer ?
#
loop_
_entity_poly.entity_id
_entity_poly.type
_entity_poly.pdbx_seq_one_letter_code
_entity_poly.pdbx_strand_id
1 'polypeptide(L)'
;MGEPAPIAESRWRVLPVGLGPALQRQALRASVHVMVGLGVLFGTVVVAGIVSEELLSDSEAGSTIDLAGRASLAGMLILLVLAFLALGVLGALEGPLMARALARRLDEGVPAADVPAPGQWAEATEPSARAYRIIAIVLLCVLGLVHLIVIAAMLESGIDAVGLAVIAAGLLVLGLIGAGIPLFEKVLGARQERTAQRLRAHWTEPHRIIAAGRALTAEDVAAARGVDGPEVLPGAGARRLGGAALGVLGASAAVGLLALQLMFALAYPDRERWSGGRAGERAELDPRGEQLVDLVVAGVGVCGALVLLCLLLALACEVLARRAEMRAVRTALADPAAPPPAIALLRSLFAAGAPRLLLAMHSLAGALAAIGLGLWVVPIGEDGPSWEIYSSAGPTLRSLDAQAPLVLVGAIMVLAAGILLAAVLDVREQRLRDELVRRWPMRADPSPAAEA
;
A
#
# COMPACT_ATOMS: atom_id res chain seq x y z
N MET A 1 -7.33 2.56 45.22
CA MET A 1 -6.17 1.80 44.70
C MET A 1 -6.45 0.35 44.98
N GLY A 2 -6.81 -0.44 43.96
CA GLY A 2 -7.13 -1.86 44.13
C GLY A 2 -5.87 -2.66 44.49
N GLU A 3 -6.05 -3.78 45.19
CA GLU A 3 -4.99 -4.74 45.49
C GLU A 3 -4.17 -5.08 44.24
N PRO A 4 -2.82 -5.15 44.32
CA PRO A 4 -2.01 -5.54 43.18
C PRO A 4 -2.41 -6.95 42.75
N ALA A 5 -2.84 -7.10 41.50
CA ALA A 5 -3.24 -8.38 40.95
C ALA A 5 -2.09 -9.41 41.12
N PRO A 6 -2.38 -10.62 41.60
CA PRO A 6 -1.33 -11.60 41.88
C PRO A 6 -0.56 -11.95 40.61
N ILE A 7 0.78 -11.93 40.70
CA ILE A 7 1.68 -12.21 39.58
C ILE A 7 1.37 -13.57 38.92
N ALA A 8 0.98 -14.55 39.72
CA ALA A 8 0.58 -15.87 39.27
C ALA A 8 -0.64 -15.86 38.30
N GLU A 9 -1.47 -14.84 38.27
CA GLU A 9 -2.64 -14.77 37.38
C GLU A 9 -2.33 -14.17 36.01
N SER A 10 -1.08 -13.75 35.77
CA SER A 10 -0.70 -13.01 34.56
C SER A 10 -0.99 -13.76 33.27
N ARG A 11 -1.61 -13.08 32.31
CA ARG A 11 -2.00 -13.64 31.01
C ARG A 11 -1.93 -12.59 29.93
N TRP A 12 -1.70 -13.01 28.70
CA TRP A 12 -1.76 -12.10 27.56
C TRP A 12 -3.18 -11.66 27.25
N ARG A 13 -3.28 -10.43 26.76
CA ARG A 13 -4.48 -9.79 26.27
C ARG A 13 -4.15 -8.98 25.03
N VAL A 14 -5.07 -8.96 24.07
CA VAL A 14 -5.00 -7.99 22.98
C VAL A 14 -5.73 -6.74 23.45
N LEU A 15 -4.98 -5.80 24.00
CA LEU A 15 -5.56 -4.58 24.53
C LEU A 15 -6.12 -3.72 23.38
N PRO A 16 -7.29 -3.08 23.55
CA PRO A 16 -7.89 -2.30 22.48
C PRO A 16 -7.09 -1.01 22.23
N VAL A 17 -6.34 -0.92 21.14
CA VAL A 17 -5.42 0.21 20.87
C VAL A 17 -6.08 1.38 20.14
N GLY A 18 -7.33 1.21 19.69
CA GLY A 18 -8.11 2.24 19.02
C GLY A 18 -7.70 2.49 17.56
N LEU A 19 -8.23 3.56 16.97
CA LEU A 19 -8.13 3.84 15.54
C LEU A 19 -6.74 4.33 15.10
N GLY A 20 -5.99 5.01 15.97
CA GLY A 20 -4.69 5.61 15.62
C GLY A 20 -3.65 4.58 15.14
N PRO A 21 -3.26 3.61 15.98
CA PRO A 21 -2.36 2.54 15.57
C PRO A 21 -2.91 1.67 14.42
N ALA A 22 -4.24 1.48 14.36
CA ALA A 22 -4.86 0.76 13.25
C ALA A 22 -4.68 1.50 11.92
N LEU A 23 -4.92 2.82 11.87
CA LEU A 23 -4.70 3.65 10.69
C LEU A 23 -3.24 3.64 10.27
N GLN A 24 -2.31 3.79 11.21
CA GLN A 24 -0.87 3.77 10.90
C GLN A 24 -0.46 2.43 10.26
N ARG A 25 -0.87 1.29 10.82
CA ARG A 25 -0.57 -0.04 10.25
C ARG A 25 -1.16 -0.22 8.85
N GLN A 26 -2.39 0.21 8.63
CA GLN A 26 -3.03 0.08 7.31
C GLN A 26 -2.44 1.05 6.29
N ALA A 27 -2.07 2.27 6.71
CA ALA A 27 -1.35 3.22 5.87
C ALA A 27 0.03 2.67 5.46
N LEU A 28 0.77 2.05 6.40
CA LEU A 28 2.08 1.46 6.11
C LEU A 28 1.96 0.35 5.04
N ARG A 29 0.94 -0.51 5.17
CA ARG A 29 0.66 -1.58 4.21
C ARG A 29 0.19 -1.05 2.86
N ALA A 30 -0.63 -0.01 2.86
CA ALA A 30 -1.05 0.67 1.65
C ALA A 30 0.15 1.27 0.92
N SER A 31 1.09 1.93 1.63
CA SER A 31 2.32 2.46 1.03
C SER A 31 3.16 1.38 0.34
N VAL A 32 3.31 0.20 0.95
CA VAL A 32 4.00 -0.94 0.31
C VAL A 32 3.28 -1.36 -0.98
N HIS A 33 1.95 -1.42 -0.98
CA HIS A 33 1.18 -1.82 -2.16
C HIS A 33 1.15 -0.74 -3.24
N VAL A 34 1.18 0.54 -2.87
CA VAL A 34 1.41 1.66 -3.79
C VAL A 34 2.73 1.45 -4.51
N MET A 35 3.82 1.11 -3.81
CA MET A 35 5.11 0.81 -4.44
C MET A 35 5.04 -0.40 -5.40
N VAL A 36 4.29 -1.44 -5.05
CA VAL A 36 4.03 -2.57 -5.98
C VAL A 36 3.32 -2.08 -7.24
N GLY A 37 2.32 -1.21 -7.10
CA GLY A 37 1.63 -0.57 -8.22
C GLY A 37 2.56 0.25 -9.10
N LEU A 38 3.46 1.03 -8.50
CA LEU A 38 4.51 1.77 -9.21
C LEU A 38 5.44 0.83 -9.98
N GLY A 39 5.85 -0.29 -9.38
CA GLY A 39 6.68 -1.29 -10.07
C GLY A 39 5.99 -1.92 -11.28
N VAL A 40 4.68 -2.20 -11.18
CA VAL A 40 3.87 -2.69 -12.32
C VAL A 40 3.74 -1.62 -13.41
N LEU A 41 3.50 -0.36 -13.02
CA LEU A 41 3.47 0.76 -13.95
C LEU A 41 4.81 0.90 -14.69
N PHE A 42 5.94 0.83 -13.97
CA PHE A 42 7.28 0.87 -14.56
C PHE A 42 7.46 -0.20 -15.64
N GLY A 43 7.15 -1.46 -15.31
CA GLY A 43 7.24 -2.56 -16.27
C GLY A 43 6.33 -2.34 -17.49
N THR A 44 5.13 -1.78 -17.28
CA THR A 44 4.19 -1.46 -18.35
C THR A 44 4.72 -0.36 -19.27
N VAL A 45 5.31 0.70 -18.71
CA VAL A 45 5.92 1.79 -19.48
C VAL A 45 7.12 1.30 -20.29
N VAL A 46 7.98 0.45 -19.72
CA VAL A 46 9.13 -0.13 -20.43
C VAL A 46 8.66 -1.00 -21.60
N VAL A 47 7.69 -1.89 -21.38
CA VAL A 47 7.15 -2.74 -22.45
C VAL A 47 6.49 -1.89 -23.55
N ALA A 48 5.71 -0.87 -23.16
CA ALA A 48 5.09 0.05 -24.11
C ALA A 48 6.14 0.83 -24.93
N GLY A 49 7.25 1.25 -24.30
CA GLY A 49 8.38 1.90 -24.98
C GLY A 49 9.04 0.99 -26.01
N ILE A 50 9.37 -0.25 -25.64
CA ILE A 50 9.95 -1.25 -26.56
C ILE A 50 9.02 -1.51 -27.75
N VAL A 51 7.73 -1.74 -27.48
CA VAL A 51 6.70 -1.95 -28.52
C VAL A 51 6.59 -0.74 -29.44
N SER A 52 6.64 0.47 -28.87
CA SER A 52 6.59 1.72 -29.62
C SER A 52 7.79 1.91 -30.53
N GLU A 53 9.01 1.64 -30.04
CA GLU A 53 10.23 1.72 -30.84
C GLU A 53 10.23 0.70 -31.99
N GLU A 54 9.75 -0.52 -31.76
CA GLU A 54 9.79 -1.59 -32.76
C GLU A 54 8.65 -1.53 -33.81
N LEU A 55 7.45 -1.09 -33.41
CA LEU A 55 6.26 -1.14 -34.28
C LEU A 55 5.77 0.22 -34.74
N LEU A 56 6.21 1.32 -34.12
CA LEU A 56 5.62 2.66 -34.28
C LEU A 56 6.67 3.79 -34.41
N SER A 57 7.93 3.45 -34.71
CA SER A 57 9.11 4.36 -34.66
C SER A 57 8.94 5.72 -35.34
N ASP A 58 8.23 5.77 -36.47
CA ASP A 58 8.05 7.00 -37.27
C ASP A 58 6.63 7.56 -37.21
N SER A 59 5.81 7.09 -36.25
CA SER A 59 4.42 7.51 -36.11
C SER A 59 4.24 8.52 -34.98
N GLU A 60 3.25 9.41 -35.12
CA GLU A 60 2.80 10.29 -34.04
C GLU A 60 2.30 9.51 -32.81
N ALA A 61 1.84 8.28 -33.01
CA ALA A 61 1.47 7.38 -31.92
C ALA A 61 2.71 6.97 -31.10
N GLY A 62 3.84 6.69 -31.76
CA GLY A 62 5.08 6.33 -31.09
C GLY A 62 5.66 7.48 -30.26
N SER A 63 5.70 8.69 -30.81
CA SER A 63 6.15 9.88 -30.07
C SER A 63 5.25 10.21 -28.87
N THR A 64 3.93 9.99 -28.99
CA THR A 64 2.98 10.15 -27.88
C THR A 64 3.20 9.12 -26.77
N ILE A 65 3.47 7.86 -27.12
CA ILE A 65 3.72 6.79 -26.15
C ILE A 65 5.04 7.04 -25.39
N ASP A 66 6.10 7.45 -26.08
CA ASP A 66 7.37 7.82 -25.43
C ASP A 66 7.17 8.98 -24.44
N LEU A 67 6.47 10.04 -24.87
CA LEU A 67 6.22 11.20 -24.02
C LEU A 67 5.35 10.87 -22.81
N ALA A 68 4.28 10.10 -22.99
CA ALA A 68 3.43 9.61 -21.91
C ALA A 68 4.19 8.65 -20.96
N GLY A 69 5.12 7.86 -21.51
CA GLY A 69 6.04 7.02 -20.76
C GLY A 69 6.94 7.86 -19.84
N ARG A 70 7.59 8.88 -20.39
CA ARG A 70 8.44 9.82 -19.62
C ARG A 70 7.66 10.60 -18.57
N ALA A 71 6.46 11.08 -18.92
CA ALA A 71 5.53 11.70 -17.98
C ALA A 71 5.23 10.78 -16.79
N SER A 72 4.86 9.53 -17.10
CA SER A 72 4.55 8.50 -16.10
C SER A 72 5.77 8.17 -15.23
N LEU A 73 6.98 8.13 -15.81
CA LEU A 73 8.23 7.94 -15.06
C LEU A 73 8.50 9.11 -14.10
N ALA A 74 8.27 10.36 -14.53
CA ALA A 74 8.42 11.52 -13.66
C ALA A 74 7.44 11.48 -12.49
N GLY A 75 6.15 11.24 -12.77
CA GLY A 75 5.13 11.08 -11.72
C GLY A 75 5.42 9.89 -10.79
N MET A 76 5.92 8.78 -11.34
CA MET A 76 6.34 7.61 -10.58
C MET A 76 7.52 7.93 -9.66
N LEU A 77 8.55 8.64 -10.12
CA LEU A 77 9.69 9.02 -9.30
C LEU A 77 9.26 9.89 -8.12
N ILE A 78 8.40 10.89 -8.35
CA ILE A 78 7.87 11.75 -7.29
C ILE A 78 7.06 10.90 -6.29
N LEU A 79 6.13 10.06 -6.78
CA LEU A 79 5.30 9.25 -5.90
C LEU A 79 6.12 8.19 -5.15
N LEU A 80 7.18 7.65 -5.75
CA LEU A 80 8.09 6.69 -5.12
C LEU A 80 8.82 7.34 -3.95
N VAL A 81 9.36 8.56 -4.14
CA VAL A 81 9.99 9.34 -3.07
C VAL A 81 9.00 9.61 -1.94
N LEU A 82 7.78 10.03 -2.27
CA LEU A 82 6.72 10.27 -1.28
C LEU A 82 6.31 8.98 -0.56
N ALA A 83 6.22 7.85 -1.25
CA ALA A 83 5.87 6.56 -0.67
C ALA A 83 6.96 6.05 0.28
N PHE A 84 8.25 6.18 -0.09
CA PHE A 84 9.36 5.87 0.81
C PHE A 84 9.34 6.77 2.04
N LEU A 85 9.19 8.10 1.85
CA LEU A 85 9.12 9.04 2.96
C LEU A 85 7.94 8.70 3.89
N ALA A 86 6.76 8.39 3.33
CA ALA A 86 5.61 7.93 4.09
C ALA A 86 5.90 6.64 4.85
N LEU A 87 6.59 5.66 4.25
CA LEU A 87 6.99 4.42 4.92
C LEU A 87 7.92 4.69 6.11
N GLY A 88 8.89 5.60 5.96
CA GLY A 88 9.76 6.02 7.04
C GLY A 88 9.02 6.75 8.17
N VAL A 89 8.16 7.70 7.83
CA VAL A 89 7.36 8.46 8.81
C VAL A 89 6.39 7.55 9.54
N LEU A 90 5.63 6.73 8.81
CA LEU A 90 4.68 5.79 9.40
C LEU A 90 5.37 4.75 10.28
N GLY A 91 6.53 4.23 9.87
CA GLY A 91 7.36 3.34 10.69
C GLY A 91 7.83 4.02 11.98
N ALA A 92 8.31 5.27 11.90
CA ALA A 92 8.72 6.00 13.10
C ALA A 92 7.56 6.34 14.05
N LEU A 93 6.33 6.45 13.54
CA LEU A 93 5.13 6.71 14.34
C LEU A 93 4.55 5.47 15.04
N GLU A 94 4.93 4.26 14.63
CA GLU A 94 4.44 2.99 15.19
C GLU A 94 4.56 2.95 16.71
N GLY A 95 5.79 3.13 17.22
CA GLY A 95 6.07 3.10 18.65
C GLY A 95 5.39 4.19 19.46
N PRO A 96 5.52 5.48 19.10
CA PRO A 96 4.84 6.57 19.81
C PRO A 96 3.31 6.41 19.84
N LEU A 97 2.68 5.93 18.77
CA LEU A 97 1.24 5.72 18.73
C LEU A 97 0.83 4.53 19.59
N MET A 98 1.56 3.41 19.51
CA MET A 98 1.27 2.23 20.32
C MET A 98 1.51 2.49 21.81
N ALA A 99 2.63 3.12 22.18
CA ALA A 99 2.94 3.47 23.56
C ALA A 99 1.87 4.38 24.17
N ARG A 100 1.38 5.38 23.41
CA ARG A 100 0.27 6.24 23.85
C ARG A 100 -1.04 5.48 24.00
N ALA A 101 -1.33 4.56 23.08
CA ALA A 101 -2.53 3.74 23.14
C ALA A 101 -2.53 2.84 24.38
N LEU A 102 -1.40 2.20 24.69
CA LEU A 102 -1.26 1.39 25.91
C LEU A 102 -1.26 2.24 27.18
N ALA A 103 -0.63 3.42 27.17
CA ALA A 103 -0.66 4.32 28.32
C ALA A 103 -2.09 4.79 28.65
N ARG A 104 -2.93 5.05 27.64
CA ARG A 104 -4.36 5.33 27.87
C ARG A 104 -5.08 4.17 28.54
N ARG A 105 -4.73 2.92 28.22
CA ARG A 105 -5.29 1.74 28.89
C ARG A 105 -4.81 1.60 30.33
N LEU A 106 -3.58 2.01 30.63
CA LEU A 106 -3.14 2.14 32.01
C LEU A 106 -3.96 3.18 32.77
N ASP A 107 -4.21 4.34 32.15
CA ASP A 107 -5.03 5.41 32.74
C ASP A 107 -6.47 4.97 33.00
N GLU A 108 -7.01 4.06 32.19
CA GLU A 108 -8.32 3.42 32.37
C GLU A 108 -8.33 2.33 33.46
N GLY A 109 -7.20 2.01 34.07
CA GLY A 109 -7.11 1.10 35.21
C GLY A 109 -7.00 -0.39 34.84
N VAL A 110 -6.42 -0.72 33.68
CA VAL A 110 -6.17 -2.14 33.32
C VAL A 110 -5.28 -2.83 34.37
N PRO A 111 -5.67 -4.01 34.90
CA PRO A 111 -4.88 -4.74 35.89
C PRO A 111 -3.50 -5.13 35.37
N ALA A 112 -2.50 -5.17 36.26
CA ALA A 112 -1.13 -5.59 35.92
C ALA A 112 -1.03 -7.06 35.45
N ALA A 113 -1.97 -7.93 35.87
CA ALA A 113 -2.05 -9.31 35.39
C ALA A 113 -2.55 -9.44 33.94
N ASP A 114 -3.23 -8.43 33.40
CA ASP A 114 -3.68 -8.42 32.01
C ASP A 114 -2.57 -7.78 31.14
N VAL A 115 -1.60 -8.59 30.74
CA VAL A 115 -0.37 -8.17 30.05
C VAL A 115 -0.64 -7.97 28.55
N PRO A 116 -0.16 -6.89 27.91
CA PRO A 116 -0.30 -6.71 26.46
C PRO A 116 0.36 -7.85 25.69
N ALA A 117 -0.25 -8.23 24.56
CA ALA A 117 0.31 -9.25 23.68
C ALA A 117 1.74 -8.87 23.21
N PRO A 118 2.64 -9.84 22.97
CA PRO A 118 4.05 -9.58 22.65
C PRO A 118 4.28 -8.56 21.53
N GLY A 119 3.49 -8.62 20.45
CA GLY A 119 3.57 -7.64 19.36
C GLY A 119 3.25 -6.21 19.80
N GLN A 120 2.19 -6.01 20.59
CA GLN A 120 1.83 -4.69 21.13
C GLN A 120 2.89 -4.14 22.09
N TRP A 121 3.52 -5.04 22.86
CA TRP A 121 4.60 -4.68 23.77
C TRP A 121 5.88 -4.27 23.03
N ALA A 122 6.30 -5.07 22.05
CA ALA A 122 7.46 -4.78 21.21
C ALA A 122 7.26 -3.45 20.46
N GLU A 123 6.13 -3.30 19.75
CA GLU A 123 5.77 -2.06 19.06
C GLU A 123 5.85 -0.84 19.99
N ALA A 124 5.32 -0.91 21.22
CA ALA A 124 5.34 0.21 22.16
C ALA A 124 6.72 0.56 22.72
N THR A 125 7.57 -0.44 22.95
CA THR A 125 8.78 -0.30 23.78
C THR A 125 10.09 -0.31 23.01
N GLU A 126 10.08 -0.78 21.76
CA GLU A 126 11.26 -0.77 20.89
C GLU A 126 11.40 0.57 20.15
N PRO A 127 12.64 1.03 19.90
CA PRO A 127 12.88 2.32 19.25
C PRO A 127 12.45 2.29 17.78
N SER A 128 11.37 3.01 17.45
CA SER A 128 10.80 3.06 16.09
C SER A 128 11.50 4.05 15.14
N ALA A 129 12.21 5.04 15.68
CA ALA A 129 12.85 6.10 14.90
C ALA A 129 13.89 5.60 13.87
N ARG A 130 14.40 4.37 14.06
CA ARG A 130 15.38 3.74 13.16
C ARG A 130 14.86 3.57 11.75
N ALA A 131 13.56 3.30 11.57
CA ALA A 131 12.95 3.13 10.25
C ALA A 131 13.03 4.41 9.41
N TYR A 132 12.63 5.56 9.97
CA TYR A 132 12.76 6.86 9.30
C TYR A 132 14.22 7.16 8.98
N ARG A 133 15.13 6.94 9.93
CA ARG A 133 16.56 7.25 9.72
C ARG A 133 17.13 6.50 8.52
N ILE A 134 16.90 5.20 8.41
CA ILE A 134 17.43 4.39 7.30
C ILE A 134 16.90 4.92 5.96
N ILE A 135 15.59 5.15 5.87
CA ILE A 135 14.96 5.61 4.64
C ILE A 135 15.39 7.04 4.29
N ALA A 136 15.45 7.93 5.28
CA ALA A 136 15.91 9.30 5.09
C ALA A 136 17.34 9.33 4.58
N ILE A 137 18.25 8.50 5.12
CA ILE A 137 19.64 8.42 4.62
C ILE A 137 19.66 7.97 3.15
N VAL A 138 18.93 6.91 2.80
CA VAL A 138 18.86 6.42 1.42
C VAL A 138 18.32 7.51 0.49
N LEU A 139 17.22 8.15 0.86
CA LEU A 139 16.63 9.25 0.08
C LEU A 139 17.57 10.44 -0.04
N LEU A 140 18.25 10.84 1.03
CA LEU A 140 19.24 11.93 1.00
C LEU A 140 20.41 11.60 0.08
N CYS A 141 20.90 10.37 0.07
CA CYS A 141 21.98 9.95 -0.83
C CYS A 141 21.52 9.98 -2.29
N VAL A 142 20.37 9.37 -2.61
CA VAL A 142 19.86 9.29 -3.99
C VAL A 142 19.44 10.67 -4.50
N LEU A 143 18.59 11.38 -3.77
CA LEU A 143 18.13 12.72 -4.16
C LEU A 143 19.26 13.73 -4.11
N GLY A 144 20.19 13.63 -3.15
CA GLY A 144 21.37 14.48 -3.08
C GLY A 144 22.28 14.30 -4.28
N LEU A 145 22.52 13.06 -4.73
CA LEU A 145 23.26 12.80 -5.96
C LEU A 145 22.57 13.37 -7.19
N VAL A 146 21.26 13.12 -7.35
CA VAL A 146 20.47 13.70 -8.44
C VAL A 146 20.54 15.23 -8.42
N HIS A 147 20.43 15.83 -7.24
CA HIS A 147 20.49 17.27 -7.09
C HIS A 147 21.87 17.84 -7.43
N LEU A 148 22.96 17.15 -7.07
CA LEU A 148 24.32 17.53 -7.46
C LEU A 148 24.52 17.48 -8.99
N ILE A 149 23.96 16.47 -9.65
CA ILE A 149 24.00 16.37 -11.13
C ILE A 149 23.25 17.55 -11.75
N VAL A 150 22.07 17.89 -11.24
CA VAL A 150 21.28 19.06 -11.72
C VAL A 150 22.06 20.36 -11.51
N ILE A 151 22.69 20.56 -10.35
CA ILE A 151 23.52 21.75 -10.08
C ILE A 151 24.68 21.83 -11.08
N ALA A 152 25.39 20.72 -11.32
CA ALA A 152 26.50 20.68 -12.27
C ALA A 152 26.05 21.04 -13.70
N ALA A 153 24.94 20.47 -14.16
CA ALA A 153 24.37 20.76 -15.49
C ALA A 153 23.92 22.23 -15.62
N MET A 154 23.35 22.81 -14.56
CA MET A 154 22.90 24.21 -14.52
C MET A 154 24.07 25.19 -14.48
N LEU A 155 25.19 24.84 -13.84
CA LEU A 155 26.41 25.65 -13.84
C LEU A 155 27.04 25.72 -15.24
N GLU A 156 26.94 24.65 -16.03
CA GLU A 156 27.45 24.61 -17.41
C GLU A 156 26.57 25.39 -18.40
N SER A 157 25.24 25.32 -18.22
CA SER A 157 24.26 25.99 -19.10
C SER A 157 23.97 27.45 -18.74
N GLY A 158 24.38 27.89 -17.55
CA GLY A 158 24.09 29.22 -17.01
C GLY A 158 22.86 29.22 -16.09
N ILE A 159 22.98 29.82 -14.90
CA ILE A 159 21.91 29.82 -13.89
C ILE A 159 20.96 30.99 -14.14
N ASP A 160 19.73 30.68 -14.50
CA ASP A 160 18.61 31.62 -14.57
C ASP A 160 17.74 31.57 -13.29
N ALA A 161 16.68 32.39 -13.24
CA ALA A 161 15.81 32.46 -12.07
C ALA A 161 15.08 31.14 -11.78
N VAL A 162 14.74 30.37 -12.83
CA VAL A 162 14.07 29.07 -12.71
C VAL A 162 15.04 28.03 -12.18
N GLY A 163 16.27 27.96 -12.71
CA GLY A 163 17.33 27.09 -12.22
C GLY A 163 17.66 27.36 -10.76
N LEU A 164 17.73 28.63 -10.34
CA LEU A 164 17.94 28.99 -8.93
C LEU A 164 16.77 28.51 -8.05
N ALA A 165 15.52 28.64 -8.51
CA ALA A 165 14.35 28.17 -7.79
C ALA A 165 14.34 26.64 -7.63
N VAL A 166 14.73 25.89 -8.66
CA VAL A 166 14.86 24.42 -8.62
C VAL A 166 15.95 24.00 -7.63
N ILE A 167 17.10 24.68 -7.64
CA ILE A 167 18.18 24.43 -6.68
C ILE A 167 17.70 24.70 -5.25
N ALA A 168 17.10 25.86 -5.01
CA ALA A 168 16.60 26.22 -3.68
C ALA A 168 15.51 25.26 -3.18
N ALA A 169 14.57 24.86 -4.05
CA ALA A 169 13.52 23.91 -3.70
C ALA A 169 14.08 22.52 -3.38
N GLY A 170 15.04 22.02 -4.16
CA GLY A 170 15.68 20.73 -3.90
C GLY A 170 16.47 20.72 -2.60
N LEU A 171 17.25 21.78 -2.32
CA LEU A 171 17.95 21.95 -1.03
C LEU A 171 16.96 22.01 0.14
N LEU A 172 15.83 22.70 -0.01
CA LEU A 172 14.79 22.77 1.00
C LEU A 172 14.21 21.38 1.29
N VAL A 173 13.88 20.59 0.26
CA VAL A 173 13.36 19.23 0.41
C VAL A 173 14.38 18.32 1.12
N LEU A 174 15.65 18.34 0.70
CA LEU A 174 16.73 17.60 1.36
C LEU A 174 16.89 18.03 2.82
N GLY A 175 16.87 19.34 3.08
CA GLY A 175 16.92 19.91 4.43
C GLY A 175 15.78 19.44 5.33
N LEU A 176 14.54 19.39 4.80
CA LEU A 176 13.37 18.87 5.53
C LEU A 176 13.50 17.38 5.84
N ILE A 177 13.93 16.56 4.88
CA ILE A 177 14.15 15.12 5.08
C ILE A 177 15.21 14.91 6.18
N GLY A 178 16.33 15.64 6.09
CA GLY A 178 17.42 15.58 7.06
C GLY A 178 17.01 16.06 8.46
N ALA A 179 16.27 17.17 8.56
CA ALA A 179 15.76 17.71 9.81
C ALA A 179 14.74 16.77 10.50
N GLY A 180 14.08 15.89 9.74
CA GLY A 180 13.22 14.84 10.30
C GLY A 180 13.97 13.86 11.19
N ILE A 181 15.24 13.55 10.93
CA ILE A 181 16.02 12.56 11.71
C ILE A 181 16.10 12.98 13.19
N PRO A 182 16.66 14.15 13.54
CA PRO A 182 16.71 14.58 14.94
C PRO A 182 15.31 14.83 15.53
N LEU A 183 14.32 15.21 14.72
CA LEU A 183 12.94 15.39 15.18
C LEU A 183 12.34 14.05 15.68
N PHE A 184 12.43 12.99 14.88
CA PHE A 184 11.92 11.66 15.25
C PHE A 184 12.73 11.06 16.41
N GLU A 185 14.05 11.16 16.39
CA GLU A 185 14.89 10.58 17.46
C GLU A 185 14.77 11.35 18.79
N LYS A 186 14.97 12.67 18.79
CA LYS A 186 15.04 13.46 20.03
C LYS A 186 13.68 13.80 20.61
N VAL A 187 12.68 14.08 19.77
CA VAL A 187 11.36 14.53 20.25
C VAL A 187 10.41 13.36 20.44
N LEU A 188 10.22 12.54 19.40
CA LEU A 188 9.30 11.40 19.46
C LEU A 188 9.89 10.24 20.26
N GLY A 189 11.16 9.90 20.05
CA GLY A 189 11.87 8.86 20.80
C GLY A 189 11.91 9.14 22.30
N ALA A 190 12.25 10.36 22.73
CA ALA A 190 12.25 10.70 24.15
C ALA A 190 10.87 10.62 24.80
N ARG A 191 9.81 11.01 24.07
CA ARG A 191 8.42 10.88 24.55
C ARG A 191 7.97 9.43 24.62
N GLN A 192 8.35 8.62 23.62
CA GLN A 192 8.09 7.19 23.62
C GLN A 192 8.77 6.52 24.80
N GLU A 193 10.06 6.79 25.04
CA GLU A 193 10.83 6.14 26.11
C GLU A 193 10.28 6.49 27.50
N ARG A 194 9.90 7.75 27.75
CA ARG A 194 9.20 8.12 29.00
C ARG A 194 7.91 7.33 29.20
N THR A 195 7.16 7.14 28.12
CA THR A 195 5.92 6.35 28.15
C THR A 195 6.24 4.87 28.37
N ALA A 196 7.23 4.32 27.68
CA ALA A 196 7.67 2.94 27.80
C ALA A 196 8.16 2.61 29.22
N GLN A 197 8.88 3.53 29.89
CA GLN A 197 9.26 3.39 31.29
C GLN A 197 8.04 3.29 32.20
N ARG A 198 7.01 4.11 31.96
CA ARG A 198 5.71 3.99 32.67
C ARG A 198 5.04 2.63 32.40
N LEU A 199 5.08 2.13 31.17
CA LEU A 199 4.53 0.81 30.83
C LEU A 199 5.29 -0.32 31.55
N ARG A 200 6.63 -0.25 31.59
CA ARG A 200 7.53 -1.21 32.26
C ARG A 200 7.34 -1.22 33.78
N ALA A 201 7.03 -0.07 34.37
CA ALA A 201 6.72 0.02 35.80
C ALA A 201 5.40 -0.68 36.17
N HIS A 202 4.39 -0.64 35.29
CA HIS A 202 3.10 -1.29 35.54
C HIS A 202 3.11 -2.78 35.19
N TRP A 203 3.51 -3.12 33.96
CA TRP A 203 3.67 -4.51 33.52
C TRP A 203 5.11 -4.95 33.74
N THR A 204 5.39 -5.35 34.97
CA THR A 204 6.72 -5.78 35.39
C THR A 204 7.18 -7.03 34.64
N GLU A 205 8.49 -7.27 34.63
CA GLU A 205 9.09 -8.45 34.01
C GLU A 205 8.51 -9.78 34.53
N PRO A 206 8.29 -9.98 35.85
CA PRO A 206 7.60 -11.17 36.36
C PRO A 206 6.23 -11.44 35.75
N HIS A 207 5.39 -10.41 35.59
CA HIS A 207 4.07 -10.56 34.95
C HIS A 207 4.23 -11.04 33.49
N ARG A 208 5.20 -10.48 32.77
CA ARG A 208 5.47 -10.83 31.36
C ARG A 208 6.01 -12.25 31.22
N ILE A 209 6.90 -12.69 32.10
CA ILE A 209 7.46 -14.06 32.09
C ILE A 209 6.36 -15.08 32.34
N ILE A 210 5.50 -14.87 33.34
CA ILE A 210 4.39 -15.80 33.63
C ILE A 210 3.39 -15.84 32.49
N ALA A 211 3.01 -14.68 31.93
CA ALA A 211 2.12 -14.64 30.79
C ALA A 211 2.73 -15.34 29.55
N ALA A 212 4.04 -15.22 29.35
CA ALA A 212 4.77 -15.89 28.28
C ALA A 212 4.88 -17.40 28.46
N GLY A 213 5.08 -17.87 29.70
CA GLY A 213 5.15 -19.30 30.03
C GLY A 213 3.81 -20.04 29.85
N ARG A 214 2.70 -19.31 29.66
CA ARG A 214 1.38 -19.88 29.37
C ARG A 214 1.09 -20.00 27.88
N ALA A 215 2.00 -19.55 27.01
CA ALA A 215 1.76 -19.53 25.58
C ALA A 215 1.77 -20.94 24.98
N LEU A 216 0.80 -21.24 24.12
CA LEU A 216 0.77 -22.46 23.33
C LEU A 216 1.83 -22.38 22.23
N THR A 217 2.62 -23.45 22.12
CA THR A 217 3.53 -23.68 21.00
C THR A 217 2.78 -24.27 19.80
N ALA A 218 3.43 -24.28 18.63
CA ALA A 218 2.89 -24.94 17.45
C ALA A 218 2.67 -26.45 17.70
N GLU A 219 3.56 -27.07 18.48
CA GLU A 219 3.47 -28.48 18.87
C GLU A 219 2.27 -28.71 19.79
N ASP A 220 2.03 -27.83 20.77
CA ASP A 220 0.86 -27.92 21.64
C ASP A 220 -0.46 -27.84 20.85
N VAL A 221 -0.52 -26.96 19.84
CA VAL A 221 -1.70 -26.85 18.97
C VAL A 221 -1.87 -28.08 18.08
N ALA A 222 -0.77 -28.62 17.54
CA ALA A 222 -0.81 -29.83 16.73
C ALA A 222 -1.25 -31.04 17.55
N ALA A 223 -0.68 -31.21 18.75
CA ALA A 223 -1.04 -32.27 19.69
C ALA A 223 -2.52 -32.17 20.12
N ALA A 224 -3.02 -30.97 20.42
CA ALA A 224 -4.38 -30.76 20.86
C ALA A 224 -5.45 -31.04 19.77
N ARG A 225 -5.10 -30.96 18.48
CA ARG A 225 -6.01 -31.29 17.37
C ARG A 225 -5.98 -32.75 16.96
N GLY A 226 -4.94 -33.49 17.35
CA GLY A 226 -4.61 -34.79 16.75
C GLY A 226 -3.98 -34.64 15.36
N VAL A 227 -3.33 -35.72 14.88
CA VAL A 227 -2.62 -35.78 13.59
C VAL A 227 -3.57 -35.56 12.39
N ASP A 228 -4.88 -35.68 12.60
CA ASP A 228 -5.88 -35.67 11.54
C ASP A 228 -6.54 -34.30 11.36
N GLY A 229 -5.93 -33.48 10.51
CA GLY A 229 -6.64 -32.34 9.94
C GLY A 229 -5.75 -31.46 9.06
N PRO A 230 -6.02 -31.37 7.74
CA PRO A 230 -5.22 -30.56 6.84
C PRO A 230 -5.21 -29.09 7.31
N GLU A 231 -4.04 -28.42 7.27
CA GLU A 231 -3.85 -27.00 7.63
C GLU A 231 -4.50 -26.03 6.62
N VAL A 232 -5.61 -26.43 6.00
CA VAL A 232 -6.27 -25.64 4.98
C VAL A 232 -7.17 -24.62 5.67
N LEU A 233 -6.90 -23.35 5.40
CA LEU A 233 -7.74 -22.24 5.84
C LEU A 233 -9.20 -22.46 5.41
N PRO A 234 -10.19 -22.24 6.31
CA PRO A 234 -11.59 -22.14 5.90
C PRO A 234 -11.74 -21.15 4.75
N GLY A 235 -12.37 -21.56 3.65
CA GLY A 235 -12.52 -20.72 2.46
C GLY A 235 -11.27 -20.64 1.56
N ALA A 236 -10.29 -21.55 1.70
CA ALA A 236 -9.13 -21.61 0.80
C ALA A 236 -9.50 -21.68 -0.69
N GLY A 237 -10.58 -22.39 -1.05
CA GLY A 237 -11.12 -22.41 -2.41
C GLY A 237 -11.55 -21.03 -2.90
N ALA A 238 -12.30 -20.29 -2.07
CA ALA A 238 -12.69 -18.91 -2.37
C ALA A 238 -11.47 -17.98 -2.47
N ARG A 239 -10.44 -18.15 -1.62
CA ARG A 239 -9.19 -17.39 -1.71
C ARG A 239 -8.43 -17.66 -3.02
N ARG A 240 -8.42 -18.91 -3.50
CA ARG A 240 -7.80 -19.29 -4.79
C ARG A 240 -8.56 -18.68 -5.96
N LEU A 241 -9.89 -18.82 -5.98
CA LEU A 241 -10.74 -18.23 -7.01
C LEU A 241 -10.66 -16.70 -7.05
N GLY A 242 -10.67 -16.04 -5.88
CA GLY A 242 -10.50 -14.59 -5.79
C GLY A 242 -9.12 -14.15 -6.29
N GLY A 243 -8.07 -14.90 -5.98
CA GLY A 243 -6.73 -14.66 -6.54
C GLY A 243 -6.67 -14.81 -8.05
N ALA A 244 -7.29 -15.86 -8.59
CA ALA A 244 -7.39 -16.06 -10.04
C ALA A 244 -8.19 -14.94 -10.71
N ALA A 245 -9.31 -14.52 -10.12
CA ALA A 245 -10.13 -13.41 -10.61
C ALA A 245 -9.34 -12.09 -10.63
N LEU A 246 -8.52 -11.82 -9.61
CA LEU A 246 -7.62 -10.65 -9.62
C LEU A 246 -6.56 -10.75 -10.71
N GLY A 247 -5.99 -11.94 -10.96
CA GLY A 247 -5.04 -12.15 -12.05
C GLY A 247 -5.66 -11.92 -13.43
N VAL A 248 -6.85 -12.46 -13.66
CA VAL A 248 -7.62 -12.24 -14.90
C VAL A 248 -7.99 -10.77 -15.06
N LEU A 249 -8.43 -10.10 -14.00
CA LEU A 249 -8.74 -8.67 -14.02
C LEU A 249 -7.54 -7.84 -14.49
N GLY A 250 -6.34 -8.10 -13.97
CA GLY A 250 -5.11 -7.43 -14.39
C GLY A 250 -4.80 -7.65 -15.87
N ALA A 251 -4.89 -8.90 -16.34
CA ALA A 251 -4.65 -9.24 -17.74
C ALA A 251 -5.67 -8.59 -18.69
N SER A 252 -6.96 -8.66 -18.37
CA SER A 252 -8.03 -8.10 -19.19
C SER A 252 -8.05 -6.58 -19.21
N ALA A 253 -7.64 -5.92 -18.13
CA ALA A 253 -7.46 -4.47 -18.11
C ALA A 253 -6.30 -4.04 -19.04
N ALA A 254 -5.17 -4.76 -19.02
CA ALA A 254 -4.03 -4.48 -19.90
C ALA A 254 -4.38 -4.70 -21.38
N VAL A 255 -5.01 -5.84 -21.71
CA VAL A 255 -5.45 -6.15 -23.07
C VAL A 255 -6.52 -5.18 -23.54
N GLY A 256 -7.51 -4.86 -22.69
CA GLY A 256 -8.57 -3.91 -23.01
C GLY A 256 -8.05 -2.50 -23.26
N LEU A 257 -7.08 -2.04 -22.48
CA LEU A 257 -6.44 -0.74 -22.70
C LEU A 257 -5.68 -0.72 -24.03
N LEU A 258 -4.91 -1.77 -24.32
CA LEU A 258 -4.15 -1.89 -25.57
C LEU A 258 -5.08 -1.95 -26.79
N ALA A 259 -6.17 -2.71 -26.70
CA ALA A 259 -7.21 -2.79 -27.72
C ALA A 259 -7.91 -1.44 -27.93
N LEU A 260 -8.22 -0.72 -26.84
CA LEU A 260 -8.82 0.61 -26.92
C LEU A 260 -7.88 1.61 -27.62
N GLN A 261 -6.58 1.57 -27.32
CA GLN A 261 -5.58 2.40 -28.00
C GLN A 261 -5.47 2.06 -29.48
N LEU A 262 -5.45 0.76 -29.83
CA LEU A 262 -5.43 0.30 -31.22
C LEU A 262 -6.66 0.75 -32.00
N MET A 263 -7.86 0.64 -31.40
CA MET A 263 -9.11 1.11 -32.01
C MET A 263 -9.03 2.59 -32.34
N PHE A 264 -8.56 3.40 -31.39
CA PHE A 264 -8.45 4.83 -31.59
C PHE A 264 -7.41 5.22 -32.64
N ALA A 265 -6.28 4.49 -32.71
CA ALA A 265 -5.27 4.71 -33.73
C ALA A 265 -5.80 4.43 -35.16
N LEU A 266 -6.71 3.47 -35.30
CA LEU A 266 -7.26 3.05 -36.60
C LEU A 266 -8.51 3.84 -37.02
N ALA A 267 -9.49 3.95 -36.12
CA ALA A 267 -10.81 4.49 -36.45
C ALA A 267 -10.85 6.01 -36.42
N TYR A 268 -9.98 6.64 -35.64
CA TYR A 268 -9.93 8.08 -35.47
C TYR A 268 -8.49 8.58 -35.43
N PRO A 269 -7.76 8.50 -36.55
CA PRO A 269 -6.36 8.91 -36.62
C PRO A 269 -6.20 10.39 -36.24
N ASP A 270 -7.15 11.22 -36.69
CA ASP A 270 -7.21 12.66 -36.48
C ASP A 270 -8.00 13.06 -35.23
N ARG A 271 -8.36 12.11 -34.33
CA ARG A 271 -9.08 12.50 -33.11
C ARG A 271 -8.23 13.48 -32.31
N GLU A 272 -8.84 14.56 -31.85
CA GLU A 272 -8.31 15.32 -30.73
C GLU A 272 -8.42 14.41 -29.51
N ARG A 273 -7.28 13.82 -29.12
CA ARG A 273 -7.32 12.58 -28.35
C ARG A 273 -8.00 12.76 -26.98
N TRP A 274 -8.00 13.94 -26.34
CA TRP A 274 -8.44 14.06 -24.93
C TRP A 274 -8.99 15.43 -24.45
N SER A 275 -9.44 16.35 -25.31
CA SER A 275 -9.88 17.71 -24.91
C SER A 275 -11.39 17.84 -24.58
N GLY A 276 -12.10 16.80 -24.14
CA GLY A 276 -13.57 16.81 -24.31
C GLY A 276 -13.99 17.06 -25.77
N GLY A 277 -13.02 16.94 -26.68
CA GLY A 277 -13.09 17.26 -28.09
C GLY A 277 -13.81 16.16 -28.82
N ARG A 278 -14.53 16.58 -29.85
CA ARG A 278 -15.16 15.69 -30.81
C ARG A 278 -14.13 14.63 -31.19
N ALA A 279 -14.52 13.34 -31.12
CA ALA A 279 -13.85 12.35 -31.95
C ALA A 279 -13.79 13.00 -33.34
N GLY A 280 -12.57 13.21 -33.86
CA GLY A 280 -12.39 13.79 -35.19
C GLY A 280 -13.24 13.03 -36.20
N GLU A 281 -13.29 13.49 -37.44
CA GLU A 281 -14.01 12.71 -38.45
C GLU A 281 -13.44 11.28 -38.46
N ARG A 282 -14.33 10.31 -38.32
CA ARG A 282 -13.98 8.89 -38.37
C ARG A 282 -13.29 8.67 -39.70
N ALA A 283 -12.13 8.02 -39.70
CA ALA A 283 -11.47 7.67 -40.95
C ALA A 283 -12.43 6.83 -41.82
N GLU A 284 -12.52 7.17 -43.10
CA GLU A 284 -13.17 6.29 -44.06
C GLU A 284 -12.30 5.05 -44.24
N LEU A 285 -12.67 3.99 -43.51
CA LEU A 285 -11.97 2.72 -43.55
C LEU A 285 -12.53 1.85 -44.68
N ASP A 286 -11.65 1.05 -45.27
CA ASP A 286 -12.08 0.00 -46.18
C ASP A 286 -12.91 -1.07 -45.41
N PRO A 287 -13.69 -1.93 -46.09
CA PRO A 287 -14.56 -2.90 -45.42
C PRO A 287 -13.82 -3.85 -44.45
N ARG A 288 -12.52 -4.08 -44.67
CA ARG A 288 -11.69 -4.89 -43.76
C ARG A 288 -11.24 -4.09 -42.53
N GLY A 289 -10.87 -2.83 -42.69
CA GLY A 289 -10.59 -1.91 -41.58
C GLY A 289 -11.80 -1.69 -40.68
N GLU A 290 -13.00 -1.54 -41.26
CA GLU A 290 -14.27 -1.46 -40.52
C GLU A 290 -14.52 -2.72 -39.68
N GLN A 291 -14.39 -3.91 -40.27
CA GLN A 291 -14.53 -5.18 -39.55
C GLN A 291 -13.53 -5.33 -38.40
N LEU A 292 -12.30 -4.83 -38.59
CA LEU A 292 -11.27 -4.88 -37.56
C LEU A 292 -11.58 -3.93 -36.40
N VAL A 293 -12.06 -2.71 -36.68
CA VAL A 293 -12.51 -1.77 -35.65
C VAL A 293 -13.70 -2.32 -34.88
N ASP A 294 -14.72 -2.87 -35.56
CA ASP A 294 -15.88 -3.49 -34.92
C ASP A 294 -15.48 -4.65 -34.00
N LEU A 295 -14.54 -5.49 -34.45
CA LEU A 295 -14.00 -6.59 -33.64
C LEU A 295 -13.28 -6.08 -32.40
N VAL A 296 -12.50 -5.00 -32.52
CA VAL A 296 -11.77 -4.41 -31.39
C VAL A 296 -12.74 -3.74 -30.41
N VAL A 297 -13.77 -3.01 -30.88
CA VAL A 297 -14.81 -2.42 -30.01
C VAL A 297 -15.57 -3.51 -29.25
N ALA A 298 -15.99 -4.57 -29.94
CA ALA A 298 -16.64 -5.72 -29.32
C ALA A 298 -15.70 -6.38 -28.29
N GLY A 299 -14.42 -6.56 -28.63
CA GLY A 299 -13.39 -7.08 -27.74
C GLY A 299 -13.19 -6.23 -26.48
N VAL A 300 -13.14 -4.90 -26.61
CA VAL A 300 -13.05 -3.96 -25.48
C VAL A 300 -14.30 -4.05 -24.59
N GLY A 301 -15.50 -4.11 -25.19
CA GLY A 301 -16.75 -4.30 -24.45
C GLY A 301 -16.76 -5.60 -23.64
N VAL A 302 -16.32 -6.71 -24.25
CA VAL A 302 -16.17 -8.00 -23.58
C VAL A 302 -15.13 -7.92 -22.46
N CYS A 303 -13.97 -7.30 -22.70
CA CYS A 303 -12.94 -7.11 -21.67
C CYS A 303 -13.45 -6.27 -20.49
N GLY A 304 -14.17 -5.18 -20.75
CA GLY A 304 -14.78 -4.34 -19.71
C GLY A 304 -15.81 -5.09 -18.87
N ALA A 305 -16.69 -5.86 -19.51
CA ALA A 305 -17.65 -6.72 -18.82
C ALA A 305 -16.94 -7.78 -17.97
N LEU A 306 -15.87 -8.37 -18.48
CA LEU A 306 -15.08 -9.38 -17.78
C LEU A 306 -14.31 -8.79 -16.60
N VAL A 307 -13.75 -7.59 -16.72
CA VAL A 307 -13.11 -6.85 -15.61
C VAL A 307 -14.12 -6.60 -14.49
N LEU A 308 -15.33 -6.12 -14.81
CA LEU A 308 -16.37 -5.89 -13.82
C LEU A 308 -16.81 -7.20 -13.14
N LEU A 309 -17.00 -8.26 -13.92
CA LEU A 309 -17.36 -9.58 -13.40
C LEU A 309 -16.28 -10.14 -12.47
N CYS A 310 -15.00 -10.04 -12.87
CA CYS A 310 -13.87 -10.49 -12.06
C CYS A 310 -13.74 -9.68 -10.75
N LEU A 311 -14.01 -8.38 -10.78
CA LEU A 311 -14.00 -7.54 -9.58
C LEU A 311 -15.11 -7.94 -8.60
N LEU A 312 -16.33 -8.16 -9.10
CA LEU A 312 -17.46 -8.65 -8.30
C LEU A 312 -17.18 -10.05 -7.74
N LEU A 313 -16.58 -10.94 -8.54
CA LEU A 313 -16.21 -12.28 -8.12
C LEU A 313 -15.12 -12.25 -7.04
N ALA A 314 -14.08 -11.42 -7.21
CA ALA A 314 -13.01 -11.26 -6.22
C ALA A 314 -13.58 -10.73 -4.89
N LEU A 315 -14.47 -9.73 -4.94
CA LEU A 315 -15.16 -9.20 -3.75
C LEU A 315 -16.02 -10.26 -3.08
N ALA A 316 -16.82 -11.00 -3.84
CA ALA A 316 -17.67 -12.07 -3.32
C ALA A 316 -16.83 -13.17 -2.66
N CYS A 317 -15.75 -13.61 -3.31
CA CYS A 317 -14.82 -14.59 -2.79
C CYS A 317 -14.14 -14.14 -1.49
N GLU A 318 -13.74 -12.87 -1.41
CA GLU A 318 -13.15 -12.28 -0.21
C GLU A 318 -14.15 -12.26 0.96
N VAL A 319 -15.39 -11.81 0.71
CA VAL A 319 -16.46 -11.80 1.72
C VAL A 319 -16.79 -13.23 2.17
N LEU A 320 -16.88 -14.19 1.25
CA LEU A 320 -17.17 -15.58 1.56
C LEU A 320 -16.04 -16.23 2.37
N ALA A 321 -14.78 -16.02 1.97
CA ALA A 321 -13.62 -16.50 2.71
C ALA A 321 -13.60 -15.91 4.13
N ARG A 322 -13.78 -14.60 4.27
CA ARG A 322 -13.77 -13.95 5.59
C ARG A 322 -14.94 -14.41 6.46
N ARG A 323 -16.13 -14.59 5.89
CA ARG A 323 -17.28 -15.15 6.62
C ARG A 323 -17.03 -16.57 7.08
N ALA A 324 -16.41 -17.42 6.25
CA ALA A 324 -16.07 -18.79 6.63
C ALA A 324 -15.06 -18.82 7.79
N GLU A 325 -14.01 -18.01 7.72
CA GLU A 325 -13.01 -17.84 8.79
C GLU A 325 -13.66 -17.36 10.09
N MET A 326 -14.46 -16.29 10.03
CA MET A 326 -15.13 -15.73 11.20
C MET A 326 -16.14 -16.69 11.84
N ARG A 327 -16.87 -17.46 11.03
CA ARG A 327 -17.77 -18.49 11.54
C ARG A 327 -17.00 -19.59 12.24
N ALA A 328 -15.94 -20.11 11.61
CA ALA A 328 -15.11 -21.16 12.21
C ALA A 328 -14.55 -20.74 13.58
N VAL A 329 -14.05 -19.51 13.68
CA VAL A 329 -13.55 -18.95 14.95
C VAL A 329 -14.65 -18.83 16.00
N ARG A 330 -15.81 -18.27 15.64
CA ARG A 330 -16.92 -18.08 16.59
C ARG A 330 -17.48 -19.40 17.07
N THR A 331 -17.61 -20.39 16.19
CA THR A 331 -18.03 -21.74 16.57
C THR A 331 -17.04 -22.37 17.53
N ALA A 332 -15.73 -22.28 17.24
CA ALA A 332 -14.70 -22.79 18.13
C ALA A 332 -14.70 -22.07 19.48
N LEU A 333 -14.89 -20.75 19.52
CA LEU A 333 -14.98 -19.98 20.76
C LEU A 333 -16.23 -20.31 21.58
N ALA A 334 -17.35 -20.63 20.93
CA ALA A 334 -18.62 -20.94 21.58
C ALA A 334 -18.64 -22.33 22.23
N ASP A 335 -17.96 -23.31 21.65
CA ASP A 335 -17.85 -24.67 22.21
C ASP A 335 -16.70 -24.73 23.22
N PRO A 336 -16.93 -24.94 24.53
CA PRO A 336 -15.86 -24.99 25.53
C PRO A 336 -14.91 -26.19 25.39
N ALA A 337 -15.34 -27.27 24.73
CA ALA A 337 -14.52 -28.47 24.51
C ALA A 337 -13.72 -28.42 23.20
N ALA A 338 -13.96 -27.39 22.36
CA ALA A 338 -13.28 -27.30 21.07
C ALA A 338 -11.75 -27.18 21.22
N PRO A 339 -10.97 -27.91 20.39
CA PRO A 339 -9.53 -27.73 20.31
C PRO A 339 -9.17 -26.37 19.68
N PRO A 340 -7.92 -25.90 19.83
CA PRO A 340 -7.46 -24.68 19.18
C PRO A 340 -7.66 -24.71 17.66
N PRO A 341 -8.08 -23.60 17.03
CA PRO A 341 -8.18 -23.50 15.58
C PRO A 341 -6.83 -23.75 14.89
N ALA A 342 -6.85 -24.10 13.60
CA ALA A 342 -5.63 -24.31 12.83
C ALA A 342 -4.68 -23.10 12.92
N ILE A 343 -3.37 -23.36 13.02
CA ILE A 343 -2.33 -22.33 13.15
C ILE A 343 -2.41 -21.31 12.03
N ALA A 344 -2.65 -21.76 10.79
CA ALA A 344 -2.83 -20.87 9.64
C ALA A 344 -3.98 -19.86 9.84
N LEU A 345 -5.10 -20.30 10.43
CA LEU A 345 -6.24 -19.44 10.74
C LEU A 345 -5.89 -18.43 11.83
N LEU A 346 -5.28 -18.90 12.92
CA LEU A 346 -4.84 -18.01 14.01
C LEU A 346 -3.84 -16.96 13.51
N ARG A 347 -2.81 -17.37 12.75
CA ARG A 347 -1.86 -16.46 12.10
C ARG A 347 -2.56 -15.46 11.20
N SER A 348 -3.53 -15.89 10.38
CA SER A 348 -4.27 -14.99 9.49
C SER A 348 -5.06 -13.92 10.23
N LEU A 349 -5.52 -14.20 11.46
CA LEU A 349 -6.28 -13.28 12.30
C LEU A 349 -5.37 -12.34 13.08
N PHE A 350 -4.22 -12.84 13.56
CA PHE A 350 -3.22 -12.04 14.24
C PHE A 350 -2.42 -11.15 13.30
N ALA A 351 -2.26 -11.53 12.02
CA ALA A 351 -1.60 -10.73 11.00
C ALA A 351 -2.32 -9.41 10.67
N ALA A 352 -3.48 -9.11 11.25
CA ALA A 352 -4.19 -7.82 11.13
C ALA A 352 -4.40 -7.35 9.67
N GLY A 353 -4.55 -8.30 8.74
CA GLY A 353 -4.53 -8.11 7.27
C GLY A 353 -5.61 -7.18 6.73
N ALA A 354 -5.25 -6.28 5.80
CA ALA A 354 -6.25 -5.72 4.90
C ALA A 354 -6.73 -6.81 3.91
N PRO A 355 -8.01 -6.81 3.52
CA PRO A 355 -8.52 -7.58 2.39
C PRO A 355 -7.61 -7.50 1.15
N ARG A 356 -7.38 -8.63 0.46
CA ARG A 356 -6.52 -8.73 -0.74
C ARG A 356 -7.01 -7.83 -1.87
N LEU A 357 -8.32 -7.70 -2.06
CA LEU A 357 -8.90 -6.79 -3.02
C LEU A 357 -8.54 -5.33 -2.68
N LEU A 358 -8.59 -4.94 -1.40
CA LEU A 358 -8.17 -3.59 -1.00
C LEU A 358 -6.68 -3.37 -1.27
N LEU A 359 -5.84 -4.37 -1.01
CA LEU A 359 -4.41 -4.32 -1.34
C LEU A 359 -4.17 -4.12 -2.85
N ALA A 360 -4.90 -4.85 -3.71
CA ALA A 360 -4.85 -4.66 -5.16
C ALA A 360 -5.34 -3.27 -5.59
N MET A 361 -6.40 -2.74 -4.95
CA MET A 361 -6.88 -1.39 -5.20
C MET A 361 -5.89 -0.31 -4.77
N HIS A 362 -5.14 -0.50 -3.68
CA HIS A 362 -4.05 0.40 -3.29
C HIS A 362 -2.93 0.42 -4.33
N SER A 363 -2.57 -0.75 -4.90
CA SER A 363 -1.60 -0.82 -5.99
C SER A 363 -2.09 -0.09 -7.24
N LEU A 364 -3.34 -0.33 -7.66
CA LEU A 364 -3.93 0.36 -8.80
C LEU A 364 -3.98 1.88 -8.58
N ALA A 365 -4.40 2.31 -7.38
CA ALA A 365 -4.44 3.72 -7.03
C ALA A 365 -3.04 4.36 -7.05
N GLY A 366 -2.00 3.63 -6.60
CA GLY A 366 -0.61 4.08 -6.73
C GLY A 366 -0.18 4.32 -8.17
N ALA A 367 -0.48 3.38 -9.07
CA ALA A 367 -0.19 3.53 -10.50
C ALA A 367 -0.95 4.71 -11.13
N LEU A 368 -2.26 4.82 -10.86
CA LEU A 368 -3.10 5.91 -11.38
C LEU A 368 -2.68 7.28 -10.83
N ALA A 369 -2.29 7.36 -9.56
CA ALA A 369 -1.77 8.57 -8.96
C ALA A 369 -0.45 9.00 -9.62
N ALA A 370 0.45 8.07 -9.95
CA ALA A 370 1.68 8.39 -10.67
C ALA A 370 1.42 8.89 -12.09
N ILE A 371 0.48 8.26 -12.81
CA ILE A 371 0.06 8.74 -14.13
C ILE A 371 -0.53 10.15 -14.03
N GLY A 372 -1.50 10.37 -13.13
CA GLY A 372 -2.12 11.68 -12.93
C GLY A 372 -1.12 12.76 -12.52
N LEU A 373 -0.20 12.44 -11.61
CA LEU A 373 0.85 13.37 -11.18
C LEU A 373 1.85 13.68 -12.30
N GLY A 374 2.24 12.67 -13.08
CA GLY A 374 3.13 12.82 -14.22
C GLY A 374 2.53 13.74 -15.28
N LEU A 375 1.28 13.49 -15.66
CA LEU A 375 0.55 14.29 -16.64
C LEU A 375 0.35 15.75 -16.17
N TRP A 376 0.21 15.98 -14.86
CA TRP A 376 0.05 17.33 -14.31
C TRP A 376 1.37 18.13 -14.25
N VAL A 377 2.52 17.46 -14.13
CA VAL A 377 3.84 18.13 -14.02
C VAL A 377 4.47 18.42 -15.38
N VAL A 378 4.14 17.62 -16.39
CA VAL A 378 4.66 17.75 -17.77
C VAL A 378 4.56 19.14 -18.38
N PRO A 379 3.41 19.86 -18.28
CA PRO A 379 3.27 21.20 -18.88
C PRO A 379 4.26 22.24 -18.35
N ILE A 380 4.89 21.99 -17.18
CA ILE A 380 5.83 22.91 -16.53
C ILE A 380 7.19 22.93 -17.25
N GLY A 381 7.53 21.90 -18.03
CA GLY A 381 8.81 21.77 -18.74
C GLY A 381 8.75 22.07 -20.25
N GLU A 382 7.56 22.36 -20.81
CA GLU A 382 7.32 22.42 -22.26
C GLU A 382 8.08 23.54 -22.99
N ASP A 383 8.48 24.61 -22.31
CA ASP A 383 9.17 25.76 -22.93
C ASP A 383 10.68 25.53 -23.15
N GLY A 384 11.19 24.32 -22.87
CA GLY A 384 12.60 23.96 -23.03
C GLY A 384 12.99 23.51 -24.45
N PRO A 385 14.25 23.72 -24.90
CA PRO A 385 14.69 23.35 -26.26
C PRO A 385 14.64 21.83 -26.54
N SER A 386 14.62 20.98 -25.52
CA SER A 386 14.47 19.52 -25.67
C SER A 386 13.03 19.06 -25.96
N TRP A 387 12.05 19.96 -25.82
CA TRP A 387 10.63 19.68 -26.05
C TRP A 387 10.18 19.88 -27.51
N GLU A 388 11.00 20.51 -28.36
CA GLU A 388 10.68 20.73 -29.78
C GLU A 388 10.46 19.42 -30.55
N ILE A 389 11.18 18.35 -30.17
CA ILE A 389 11.04 16.99 -30.73
C ILE A 389 9.64 16.41 -30.46
N TYR A 390 8.94 16.92 -29.43
CA TYR A 390 7.62 16.49 -29.00
C TYR A 390 6.53 17.54 -29.25
N SER A 391 6.82 18.57 -30.05
CA SER A 391 5.88 19.64 -30.36
C SER A 391 4.57 19.13 -30.99
N SER A 392 4.60 18.01 -31.71
CA SER A 392 3.41 17.33 -32.23
C SER A 392 2.58 16.62 -31.15
N ALA A 393 3.21 16.18 -30.06
CA ALA A 393 2.55 15.48 -28.94
C ALA A 393 2.10 16.42 -27.81
N GLY A 394 2.65 17.63 -27.71
CA GLY A 394 2.32 18.65 -26.69
C GLY A 394 0.82 19.02 -26.61
N PRO A 395 0.12 19.31 -27.72
CA PRO A 395 -1.33 19.61 -27.69
C PRO A 395 -2.16 18.47 -27.09
N THR A 396 -1.73 17.23 -27.31
CA THR A 396 -2.40 16.02 -26.82
C THR A 396 -2.29 15.89 -25.30
N LEU A 397 -1.13 16.16 -24.70
CA LEU A 397 -0.96 16.11 -23.24
C LEU A 397 -1.64 17.28 -22.52
N ARG A 398 -1.68 18.47 -23.12
CA ARG A 398 -2.43 19.61 -22.54
C ARG A 398 -3.92 19.34 -22.40
N SER A 399 -4.48 18.56 -23.31
CA SER A 399 -5.90 18.19 -23.24
C SER A 399 -6.21 17.23 -22.08
N LEU A 400 -5.22 16.45 -21.66
CA LEU A 400 -5.25 15.56 -20.50
C LEU A 400 -5.04 16.29 -19.17
N ASP A 401 -4.44 17.48 -19.18
CA ASP A 401 -4.12 18.26 -17.99
C ASP A 401 -5.37 18.55 -17.14
N ALA A 402 -6.53 18.80 -17.76
CA ALA A 402 -7.78 19.01 -17.04
C ALA A 402 -8.28 17.74 -16.29
N GLN A 403 -7.91 16.55 -16.76
CA GLN A 403 -8.33 15.26 -16.20
C GLN A 403 -7.30 14.71 -15.21
N ALA A 404 -6.03 15.09 -15.33
CA ALA A 404 -4.93 14.62 -14.50
C ALA A 404 -5.16 14.87 -12.98
N PRO A 405 -5.63 16.05 -12.52
CA PRO A 405 -6.00 16.28 -11.13
C PRO A 405 -7.16 15.40 -10.68
N LEU A 406 -8.15 15.14 -11.54
CA LEU A 406 -9.30 14.28 -11.19
C LEU A 406 -8.86 12.83 -10.96
N VAL A 407 -7.99 12.30 -11.82
CA VAL A 407 -7.42 10.96 -11.66
C VAL A 407 -6.57 10.88 -10.39
N LEU A 408 -5.72 11.89 -10.14
CA LEU A 408 -4.88 11.96 -8.94
C LEU A 408 -5.74 12.02 -7.67
N VAL A 409 -6.70 12.95 -7.61
CA VAL A 409 -7.62 13.09 -6.46
C VAL A 409 -8.46 11.83 -6.27
N GLY A 410 -8.98 11.25 -7.35
CA GLY A 410 -9.73 9.99 -7.31
C GLY A 410 -8.90 8.85 -6.71
N ALA A 411 -7.65 8.70 -7.15
CA ALA A 411 -6.73 7.71 -6.62
C ALA A 411 -6.41 7.92 -5.13
N ILE A 412 -6.15 9.17 -4.72
CA ILE A 412 -5.91 9.54 -3.31
C ILE A 412 -7.15 9.24 -2.46
N MET A 413 -8.35 9.54 -2.95
CA MET A 413 -9.61 9.27 -2.25
C MET A 413 -9.85 7.77 -2.07
N VAL A 414 -9.59 6.95 -3.10
CA VAL A 414 -9.67 5.48 -3.01
C VAL A 414 -8.67 4.94 -1.99
N LEU A 415 -7.42 5.45 -1.99
CA LEU A 415 -6.40 5.12 -0.99
C LEU A 415 -6.86 5.45 0.43
N ALA A 416 -7.32 6.68 0.66
CA ALA A 416 -7.77 7.14 1.97
C ALA A 416 -8.98 6.33 2.48
N ALA A 417 -9.97 6.08 1.62
CA ALA A 417 -11.13 5.27 1.95
C ALA A 417 -10.77 3.81 2.25
N GLY A 418 -9.86 3.22 1.46
CA GLY A 418 -9.36 1.86 1.66
C GLY A 418 -8.62 1.69 2.99
N ILE A 419 -7.73 2.63 3.33
CA ILE A 419 -7.02 2.67 4.62
C ILE A 419 -8.01 2.79 5.78
N LEU A 420 -8.99 3.69 5.69
CA LEU A 420 -9.99 3.90 6.72
C LEU A 420 -10.86 2.65 6.91
N LEU A 421 -11.34 2.05 5.83
CA LEU A 421 -12.14 0.82 5.87
C LEU A 421 -11.35 -0.32 6.52
N ALA A 422 -10.10 -0.54 6.09
CA ALA A 422 -9.24 -1.56 6.68
C ALA A 422 -8.97 -1.31 8.17
N ALA A 423 -8.78 -0.05 8.58
CA ALA A 423 -8.57 0.30 9.98
C ALA A 423 -9.82 0.06 10.84
N VAL A 424 -11.02 0.38 10.33
CA VAL A 424 -12.28 0.09 11.01
C VAL A 424 -12.50 -1.42 11.17
N LEU A 425 -12.18 -2.20 10.13
CA LEU A 425 -12.24 -3.66 10.20
C LEU A 425 -11.23 -4.21 11.24
N ASP A 426 -9.99 -3.69 11.25
CA ASP A 426 -8.96 -4.08 12.23
C ASP A 426 -9.45 -3.84 13.67
N VAL A 427 -9.99 -2.64 13.96
CA VAL A 427 -10.52 -2.30 15.28
C VAL A 427 -11.69 -3.20 15.70
N ARG A 428 -12.60 -3.51 14.78
CA ARG A 428 -13.75 -4.40 15.06
C ARG A 428 -13.30 -5.81 15.44
N GLU A 429 -12.22 -6.29 14.84
CA GLU A 429 -11.69 -7.63 15.07
C GLU A 429 -10.77 -7.74 16.29
N GLN A 430 -10.35 -6.62 16.90
CA GLN A 430 -9.51 -6.64 18.12
C GLN A 430 -10.18 -7.39 19.27
N ARG A 431 -11.50 -7.25 19.45
CA ARG A 431 -12.24 -7.97 20.50
C ARG A 431 -12.19 -9.48 20.30
N LEU A 432 -12.37 -9.92 19.06
CA LEU A 432 -12.30 -11.34 18.70
C LEU A 432 -10.89 -11.90 18.92
N ARG A 433 -9.85 -11.11 18.57
CA ARG A 433 -8.46 -11.47 18.84
C ARG A 433 -8.17 -11.56 20.33
N ASP A 434 -8.72 -10.67 21.15
CA ASP A 434 -8.58 -10.75 22.59
C ASP A 434 -9.25 -12.03 23.16
N GLU A 435 -10.48 -12.34 22.75
CA GLU A 435 -11.16 -13.59 23.11
C GLU A 435 -10.36 -14.83 22.71
N LEU A 436 -9.76 -14.81 21.51
CA LEU A 436 -8.86 -15.86 21.05
C LEU A 436 -7.60 -16.00 21.91
N VAL A 437 -6.88 -14.91 22.20
CA VAL A 437 -5.67 -14.95 23.04
C VAL A 437 -5.99 -15.40 24.46
N ARG A 438 -7.15 -15.02 25.00
CA ARG A 438 -7.58 -15.44 26.33
C ARG A 438 -7.75 -16.95 26.44
N ARG A 439 -8.29 -17.57 25.38
CA ARG A 439 -8.58 -19.01 25.37
C ARG A 439 -7.38 -19.83 24.90
N TRP A 440 -6.69 -19.34 23.88
CA TRP A 440 -5.53 -19.97 23.26
C TRP A 440 -4.42 -18.93 23.13
N PRO A 441 -3.62 -18.73 24.19
CA PRO A 441 -2.55 -17.74 24.21
C PRO A 441 -1.44 -18.14 23.23
N MET A 442 -1.53 -17.73 21.99
CA MET A 442 -0.55 -18.04 20.95
C MET A 442 0.37 -16.86 20.71
N ARG A 443 1.65 -17.11 20.45
CA ARG A 443 2.52 -16.09 19.86
C ARG A 443 2.14 -15.93 18.39
N ALA A 444 1.77 -14.71 18.00
CA ALA A 444 1.40 -14.37 16.63
C ALA A 444 2.54 -14.65 15.63
N ASP A 445 3.80 -14.59 16.08
CA ASP A 445 5.00 -14.99 15.35
C ASP A 445 6.09 -15.50 16.31
N PRO A 446 6.75 -16.63 16.01
CA PRO A 446 8.17 -16.79 16.33
C PRO A 446 8.93 -16.06 15.23
N SER A 447 9.21 -14.77 15.40
CA SER A 447 10.32 -14.20 14.64
C SER A 447 11.57 -14.96 15.10
N PRO A 448 12.38 -15.55 14.20
CA PRO A 448 13.64 -16.19 14.57
C PRO A 448 14.62 -15.22 15.26
N ALA A 449 14.31 -13.92 15.32
CA ALA A 449 15.03 -12.93 16.12
C ALA A 449 14.73 -12.96 17.63
N ALA A 450 13.70 -13.69 18.09
CA ALA A 450 13.35 -13.80 19.51
C ALA A 450 13.95 -15.03 20.21
N GLU A 451 14.67 -15.89 19.47
CA GLU A 451 15.40 -17.06 19.97
C GLU A 451 16.93 -16.91 19.85
N ALA A 452 17.43 -15.69 19.57
CA ALA A 452 18.86 -15.37 19.49
C ALA A 452 19.33 -14.54 20.70
#